data_AF-A0A2T1DLR4-F1
#
_entry.id   AF-A0A2T1DLR4-F1
#
_cell.length_a   1.000
_cell.length_b   1.000
_cell.length_c   1.000
_cell.angle_alpha   90.00
_cell.angle_beta   90.00
_cell.angle_gamma   90.00
#
_symmetry.space_group_name_H-M   'P 1'
#
loop_
_entity.id
_entity.type
_entity.pdbx_description
1 polymer ?
#
loop_
_entity_poly.entity_id
_entity_poly.type
_entity_poly.pdbx_seq_one_letter_code
_entity_poly.pdbx_strand_id
1 'polypeptide(L)'
;MALSVTDPEQWYTVYEEASVKQQYEMLLDALAQPLTPDIIEDLDLPMLLAMMRDELVHTNQLEKAVALIHALHEQQPELHQEEFPFLDNLLIEYFLYQDDLEQVREGLGQFLKNPAEDIDQTLITLDYLKLYDARGLAIELCQAAYEPVKESPKAIRASEMAFSNILLYDQMQCAYEQLQHGETVDWDAFLEKSVQYGFPKKPKWIAEIQQNLTTELENNPAFLAQFKRDRSTALQSISVRFYQYMAEQKQVSFICSSAIWKAVISFLDNRQTPRKKLSQPELYFAFEQEELDQSLTQMIGGLLSMAQAKGFGLLWGIPYVYDFLLAKQFISNEVYQQAMDSTNALKAMILENYPKLWRFDFVHRWQPPDSVSVEAFGAEARQFAASLEPVTPLSEEPGKGVTHQTFIDNLKQHMPPEVLEAFEQLVAEEGADEEEEEEEYIQPIVRFREPIEDYKAPKKRKSPLRLAAELPDEKPPKQRKKKR
;
A
#
# COMPACT_ATOMS: atom_id res chain seq x y z
N MET A 1 12.86 35.16 13.12
CA MET A 1 12.45 35.76 14.42
C MET A 1 11.24 34.95 14.81
N ALA A 2 11.23 34.30 15.98
CA ALA A 2 10.06 33.54 16.39
C ALA A 2 8.86 34.49 16.52
N LEU A 3 7.87 34.32 15.65
CA LEU A 3 6.58 34.97 15.76
C LEU A 3 5.76 34.15 16.76
N SER A 4 5.24 34.83 17.78
CA SER A 4 4.40 34.17 18.77
C SER A 4 3.02 33.92 18.16
N VAL A 5 2.47 32.72 18.34
CA VAL A 5 1.15 32.33 17.81
C VAL A 5 -0.02 32.90 18.64
N THR A 6 0.25 33.92 19.47
CA THR A 6 -0.72 34.57 20.38
C THR A 6 -1.72 35.50 19.68
N ASP A 7 -1.61 35.65 18.36
CA ASP A 7 -2.53 36.40 17.49
C ASP A 7 -2.67 35.58 16.20
N PRO A 8 -3.64 34.65 16.12
CA PRO A 8 -3.82 33.76 14.97
C PRO A 8 -3.99 34.50 13.65
N GLU A 9 -4.85 35.52 13.59
CA GLU A 9 -5.07 36.33 12.39
C GLU A 9 -3.77 36.98 11.88
N GLN A 10 -2.99 37.59 12.78
CA GLN A 10 -1.72 38.20 12.42
C GLN A 10 -0.70 37.15 11.97
N TRP A 11 -0.62 36.02 12.66
CA TRP A 11 0.31 34.93 12.31
C TRP A 11 -0.03 34.35 10.93
N TYR A 12 -1.31 34.06 10.67
CA TYR A 12 -1.79 33.51 9.40
C TYR A 12 -1.54 34.48 8.24
N THR A 13 -1.80 35.78 8.42
CA THR A 13 -1.48 36.82 7.42
C THR A 13 0.00 36.79 7.03
N VAL A 14 0.91 36.67 8.00
CA VAL A 14 2.36 36.57 7.73
C VAL A 14 2.72 35.23 7.08
N TYR A 15 2.01 34.15 7.42
CA TYR A 15 2.20 32.82 6.84
C TYR A 15 1.80 32.77 5.35
N GLU A 16 0.72 33.43 4.94
CA GLU A 16 0.31 33.50 3.52
C GLU A 16 1.27 34.33 2.66
N GLU A 17 1.79 35.44 3.20
CA GLU A 17 2.76 36.29 2.49
C GLU A 17 4.17 35.65 2.41
N ALA A 18 4.46 34.67 3.28
CA ALA A 18 5.75 34.01 3.36
C ALA A 18 6.10 33.17 2.11
N SER A 19 7.39 32.88 1.94
CA SER A 19 7.84 31.85 1.00
C SER A 19 7.64 30.45 1.58
N VAL A 20 7.50 29.40 0.74
CA VAL A 20 7.29 28.00 1.19
C VAL A 20 8.33 27.57 2.24
N LYS A 21 9.59 27.98 2.06
CA LYS A 21 10.65 27.71 3.04
C LYS A 21 10.37 28.36 4.39
N GLN A 22 9.92 29.61 4.40
CA GLN A 22 9.58 30.34 5.62
C GLN A 22 8.30 29.79 6.26
N GLN A 23 7.30 29.37 5.47
CA GLN A 23 6.11 28.67 5.98
C GLN A 23 6.48 27.39 6.74
N TYR A 24 7.38 26.57 6.17
CA TYR A 24 7.93 25.39 6.86
C TYR A 24 8.64 25.75 8.18
N GLU A 25 9.48 26.79 8.15
CA GLU A 25 10.18 27.28 9.36
C GLU A 25 9.18 27.83 10.40
N MET A 26 8.11 28.51 9.98
CA MET A 26 7.06 29.05 10.84
C MET A 26 6.21 27.95 11.48
N LEU A 27 5.87 26.88 10.76
CA LEU A 27 5.15 25.72 11.32
C LEU A 27 5.98 25.04 12.41
N LEU A 28 7.28 24.84 12.21
CA LEU A 28 8.17 24.31 13.25
C LEU A 28 8.27 25.24 14.46
N ASP A 29 8.39 26.56 14.25
CA ASP A 29 8.39 27.56 15.32
C ASP A 29 7.04 27.61 16.07
N ALA A 30 5.91 27.32 15.41
CA ALA A 30 4.58 27.24 16.01
C ALA A 30 4.42 25.95 16.85
N LEU A 31 4.79 24.79 16.30
CA LEU A 31 4.74 23.50 17.01
C LEU A 31 5.62 23.50 18.26
N ALA A 32 6.70 24.28 18.31
CA ALA A 32 7.55 24.42 19.50
C ALA A 32 6.97 25.32 20.62
N GLN A 33 5.78 25.90 20.43
CA GLN A 33 5.08 26.72 21.43
C GLN A 33 3.91 25.93 22.06
N PRO A 34 3.51 26.20 23.32
CA PRO A 34 2.29 25.63 23.86
C PRO A 34 1.08 26.23 23.13
N LEU A 35 0.41 25.44 22.30
CA LEU A 35 -0.80 25.83 21.58
C LEU A 35 -2.03 25.47 22.43
N THR A 36 -3.07 26.30 22.36
CA THR A 36 -4.40 25.99 22.91
C THR A 36 -5.30 25.45 21.80
N PRO A 37 -6.35 24.66 22.11
CA PRO A 37 -7.31 24.20 21.11
C PRO A 37 -7.83 25.34 20.21
N ASP A 38 -8.24 26.46 20.83
CA ASP A 38 -8.70 27.68 20.15
C ASP A 38 -7.70 28.17 19.07
N ILE A 39 -6.37 28.08 19.32
CA ILE A 39 -5.33 28.53 18.38
C ILE A 39 -5.09 27.51 17.26
N ILE A 40 -5.30 26.22 17.54
CA ILE A 40 -5.20 25.14 16.55
C ILE A 40 -6.36 25.25 15.56
N GLU A 41 -7.56 25.52 16.07
CA GLU A 41 -8.80 25.73 15.34
C GLU A 41 -8.78 27.05 14.53
N ASP A 42 -8.50 28.20 15.18
CA ASP A 42 -8.44 29.53 14.53
C ASP A 42 -7.46 29.59 13.35
N LEU A 43 -6.45 28.72 13.32
CA LEU A 43 -5.44 28.64 12.25
C LEU A 43 -5.71 27.57 11.19
N ASP A 44 -6.65 26.66 11.43
CA ASP A 44 -6.74 25.36 10.75
C ASP A 44 -5.34 24.70 10.61
N LEU A 45 -4.69 24.54 11.77
CA LEU A 45 -3.34 23.98 11.82
C LEU A 45 -3.25 22.55 11.25
N PRO A 46 -4.23 21.64 11.41
CA PRO A 46 -4.30 20.38 10.67
C PRO A 46 -4.10 20.53 9.15
N MET A 47 -4.89 21.40 8.51
CA MET A 47 -4.82 21.62 7.07
C MET A 47 -3.46 22.20 6.66
N LEU A 48 -2.94 23.19 7.39
CA LEU A 48 -1.63 23.77 7.10
C LEU A 48 -0.49 22.74 7.18
N LEU A 49 -0.54 21.82 8.14
CA LEU A 49 0.41 20.72 8.27
C LEU A 49 0.28 19.70 7.12
N ALA A 50 -0.94 19.32 6.74
CA ALA A 50 -1.22 18.42 5.63
C ALA A 50 -0.74 19.00 4.29
N MET A 51 -1.03 20.28 4.04
CA MET A 51 -0.59 21.02 2.85
C MET A 51 0.94 21.14 2.76
N MET A 52 1.60 21.49 3.87
CA MET A 52 3.07 21.55 3.91
C MET A 52 3.69 20.17 3.72
N ARG A 53 3.13 19.11 4.32
CA ARG A 53 3.55 17.72 4.09
C ARG A 53 3.46 17.37 2.60
N ASP A 54 2.35 17.66 1.94
CA ASP A 54 2.17 17.33 0.51
C ASP A 54 3.13 18.09 -0.41
N GLU A 55 3.43 19.37 -0.11
CA GLU A 55 4.44 20.15 -0.83
C GLU A 55 5.86 19.61 -0.60
N LEU A 56 6.21 19.21 0.62
CA LEU A 56 7.48 18.55 0.91
C LEU A 56 7.61 17.21 0.16
N VAL A 57 6.52 16.43 0.03
CA VAL A 57 6.50 15.20 -0.76
C VAL A 57 6.48 15.49 -2.27
N HIS A 58 5.87 16.58 -2.73
CA HIS A 58 5.92 17.02 -4.13
C HIS A 58 7.33 17.44 -4.54
N THR A 59 8.06 18.12 -3.65
CA THR A 59 9.43 18.60 -3.87
C THR A 59 10.53 17.59 -3.50
N ASN A 60 10.16 16.34 -3.13
CA ASN A 60 11.06 15.29 -2.64
C ASN A 60 11.91 15.69 -1.41
N GLN A 61 11.44 16.63 -0.59
CA GLN A 61 12.04 17.03 0.68
C GLN A 61 11.62 16.09 1.83
N LEU A 62 11.75 14.77 1.63
CA LEU A 62 11.13 13.78 2.53
C LEU A 62 11.69 13.82 3.97
N GLU A 63 12.98 14.08 4.15
CA GLU A 63 13.58 14.21 5.48
C GLU A 63 13.01 15.39 6.27
N LYS A 64 12.58 16.46 5.57
CA LYS A 64 11.87 17.59 6.19
C LYS A 64 10.42 17.24 6.53
N ALA A 65 9.74 16.46 5.68
CA ALA A 65 8.39 15.98 5.99
C ALA A 65 8.40 15.07 7.23
N VAL A 66 9.36 14.14 7.30
CA VAL A 66 9.62 13.31 8.49
C VAL A 66 9.90 14.20 9.71
N ALA A 67 10.78 15.19 9.59
CA ALA A 67 11.10 16.09 10.71
C ALA A 67 9.88 16.92 11.18
N LEU A 68 8.99 17.34 10.28
CA LEU A 68 7.75 18.05 10.61
C LEU A 68 6.78 17.15 11.39
N ILE A 69 6.57 15.91 10.93
CA ILE A 69 5.66 14.95 11.59
C ILE A 69 6.23 14.55 12.97
N HIS A 70 7.54 14.34 13.07
CA HIS A 70 8.19 14.05 14.35
C HIS A 70 8.09 15.24 15.33
N ALA A 71 8.24 16.48 14.84
CA ALA A 71 8.04 17.67 15.67
C ALA A 71 6.59 17.79 16.17
N LEU A 72 5.60 17.45 15.33
CA LEU A 72 4.20 17.39 15.75
C LEU A 72 3.98 16.35 16.85
N HIS A 73 4.42 15.10 16.63
CA HIS A 73 4.30 14.00 17.59
C HIS A 73 4.99 14.30 18.93
N GLU A 74 6.17 14.92 18.92
CA GLU A 74 6.92 15.25 20.15
C GLU A 74 6.33 16.44 20.92
N GLN A 75 5.86 17.49 20.23
CA GLN A 75 5.50 18.76 20.86
C GLN A 75 3.99 18.98 21.03
N GLN A 76 3.16 18.44 20.13
CA GLN A 76 1.69 18.54 20.15
C GLN A 76 1.05 17.14 20.01
N PRO A 77 1.26 16.22 20.98
CA PRO A 77 0.85 14.82 20.86
C PRO A 77 -0.67 14.60 20.78
N GLU A 78 -1.47 15.56 21.27
CA GLU A 78 -2.95 15.51 21.18
C GLU A 78 -3.39 15.77 19.73
N LEU A 79 -2.91 16.86 19.12
CA LEU A 79 -3.10 17.16 17.69
C LEU A 79 -2.52 16.07 16.77
N HIS A 80 -1.38 15.46 17.12
CA HIS A 80 -0.86 14.29 16.39
C HIS A 80 -1.82 13.11 16.45
N GLN A 81 -2.47 12.86 17.59
CA GLN A 81 -3.41 11.75 17.74
C GLN A 81 -4.70 11.96 16.94
N GLU A 82 -5.10 13.20 16.64
CA GLU A 82 -6.24 13.50 15.76
C GLU A 82 -5.85 13.30 14.29
N GLU A 83 -4.67 13.78 13.89
CA GLU A 83 -4.22 13.83 12.49
C GLU A 83 -3.32 12.67 12.02
N PHE A 84 -3.05 11.68 12.88
CA PHE A 84 -2.16 10.56 12.57
C PHE A 84 -2.44 9.83 11.24
N PRO A 85 -3.70 9.61 10.78
CA PRO A 85 -3.97 8.79 9.61
C PRO A 85 -3.39 9.40 8.31
N PHE A 86 -3.38 10.73 8.22
CA PHE A 86 -2.85 11.45 7.06
C PHE A 86 -1.32 11.60 7.10
N LEU A 87 -0.77 11.73 8.31
CA LEU A 87 0.64 12.02 8.54
C LEU A 87 1.50 10.75 8.61
N ASP A 88 1.18 9.81 9.48
CA ASP A 88 2.01 8.64 9.79
C ASP A 88 2.12 7.66 8.61
N ASN A 89 1.14 7.66 7.70
CA ASN A 89 1.20 6.92 6.44
C ASN A 89 2.43 7.28 5.59
N LEU A 90 2.88 8.54 5.61
CA LEU A 90 4.10 8.94 4.91
C LEU A 90 5.34 8.35 5.58
N LEU A 91 5.38 8.32 6.92
CA LEU A 91 6.49 7.71 7.68
C LEU A 91 6.58 6.21 7.35
N ILE A 92 5.44 5.52 7.38
CA ILE A 92 5.33 4.09 7.06
C ILE A 92 5.86 3.80 5.64
N GLU A 93 5.37 4.53 4.62
CA GLU A 93 5.83 4.35 3.24
C GLU A 93 7.34 4.64 3.07
N TYR A 94 7.83 5.73 3.66
CA TYR A 94 9.22 6.14 3.55
C TYR A 94 10.17 5.16 4.25
N PHE A 95 9.87 4.74 5.47
CA PHE A 95 10.69 3.78 6.20
C PHE A 95 10.57 2.36 5.66
N LEU A 96 9.43 1.97 5.06
CA LEU A 96 9.32 0.75 4.28
C LEU A 96 10.29 0.77 3.10
N TYR A 97 10.32 1.86 2.32
CA TYR A 97 11.28 2.05 1.23
C TYR A 97 12.75 1.98 1.69
N GLN A 98 13.09 2.58 2.82
CA GLN A 98 14.44 2.52 3.42
C GLN A 98 14.81 1.15 4.02
N ASP A 99 13.84 0.23 4.18
CA ASP A 99 13.99 -1.06 4.88
C ASP A 99 14.25 -0.92 6.40
N ASP A 100 13.73 0.15 7.02
CA ASP A 100 13.85 0.41 8.45
C ASP A 100 12.58 0.01 9.22
N LEU A 101 12.41 -1.29 9.43
CA LEU A 101 11.21 -1.87 10.05
C LEU A 101 10.97 -1.42 11.50
N GLU A 102 11.97 -0.91 12.21
CA GLU A 102 11.76 -0.35 13.56
C GLU A 102 11.03 1.00 13.45
N GLN A 103 11.46 1.86 12.53
CA GLN A 103 10.79 3.14 12.25
C GLN A 103 9.40 2.96 11.62
N VAL A 104 9.21 1.93 10.79
CA VAL A 104 7.85 1.55 10.33
C VAL A 104 6.96 1.15 11.52
N ARG A 105 7.51 0.45 12.52
CA ARG A 105 6.75 0.08 13.73
C ARG A 105 6.42 1.29 14.60
N GLU A 106 7.31 2.27 14.67
CA GLU A 106 7.07 3.54 15.36
C GLU A 106 5.92 4.30 14.71
N GLY A 107 5.93 4.48 13.38
CA GLY A 107 4.83 5.09 12.62
C GLY A 107 3.52 4.28 12.65
N LEU A 108 3.56 2.97 12.89
CA LEU A 108 2.37 2.17 13.16
C LEU A 108 1.77 2.39 14.55
N GLY A 109 2.42 3.19 15.42
CA GLY A 109 2.08 3.33 16.83
C GLY A 109 0.63 3.73 17.10
N GLN A 110 0.06 4.66 16.34
CA GLN A 110 -1.34 5.06 16.49
C GLN A 110 -2.31 4.08 15.81
N PHE A 111 -1.98 3.59 14.61
CA PHE A 111 -2.75 2.51 13.93
C PHE A 111 -2.89 1.24 14.78
N LEU A 112 -1.90 0.92 15.64
CA LEU A 112 -1.96 -0.22 16.55
C LEU A 112 -2.82 0.03 17.80
N LYS A 113 -2.98 1.29 18.24
CA LYS A 113 -3.83 1.67 19.38
C LYS A 113 -5.28 1.85 18.96
N ASN A 114 -5.51 2.56 17.85
CA ASN A 114 -6.83 3.02 17.39
C ASN A 114 -7.19 2.49 15.97
N PRO A 115 -7.04 1.19 15.67
CA PRO A 115 -7.21 0.65 14.31
C PRO A 115 -8.63 0.74 13.71
N ALA A 116 -9.61 1.18 14.50
CA ALA A 116 -11.00 1.34 14.10
C ALA A 116 -11.45 2.81 13.98
N GLU A 117 -10.53 3.76 14.22
CA GLU A 117 -10.76 5.21 14.13
C GLU A 117 -10.72 5.65 12.66
N ASP A 118 -9.63 5.35 11.95
CA ASP A 118 -9.56 5.44 10.49
C ASP A 118 -9.24 4.06 9.87
N ILE A 119 -10.30 3.37 9.48
CA ILE A 119 -10.20 2.02 8.88
C ILE A 119 -9.66 2.09 7.45
N ASP A 120 -9.95 3.14 6.69
CA ASP A 120 -9.53 3.23 5.29
C ASP A 120 -8.02 3.47 5.20
N GLN A 121 -7.46 4.38 5.99
CA GLN A 121 -6.01 4.57 6.11
C GLN A 121 -5.33 3.34 6.72
N THR A 122 -5.95 2.66 7.69
CA THR A 122 -5.45 1.37 8.21
C THR A 122 -5.35 0.31 7.11
N LEU A 123 -6.33 0.23 6.21
CA LEU A 123 -6.33 -0.70 5.08
C LEU A 123 -5.32 -0.34 3.99
N ILE A 124 -5.07 0.94 3.74
CA ILE A 124 -4.02 1.45 2.83
C ILE A 124 -2.64 1.11 3.38
N THR A 125 -2.38 1.40 4.66
CA THR A 125 -1.12 1.02 5.31
C THR A 125 -0.93 -0.50 5.29
N LEU A 126 -1.99 -1.28 5.51
CA LEU A 126 -1.93 -2.74 5.37
C LEU A 126 -1.60 -3.18 3.93
N ASP A 127 -2.04 -2.50 2.87
CA ASP A 127 -1.62 -2.79 1.49
C ASP A 127 -0.10 -2.65 1.31
N TYR A 128 0.50 -1.56 1.80
CA TYR A 128 1.94 -1.38 1.76
C TYR A 128 2.68 -2.44 2.57
N LEU A 129 2.28 -2.71 3.82
CA LEU A 129 2.92 -3.75 4.66
C LEU A 129 2.90 -5.13 3.98
N LYS A 130 1.81 -5.50 3.30
CA LYS A 130 1.72 -6.76 2.55
C LYS A 130 2.65 -6.77 1.33
N LEU A 131 2.66 -5.69 0.54
CA LEU A 131 3.37 -5.66 -0.74
C LEU A 131 4.88 -5.49 -0.58
N TYR A 132 5.33 -4.70 0.41
CA TYR A 132 6.73 -4.63 0.86
C TYR A 132 7.22 -5.91 1.56
N ASP A 133 6.34 -6.89 1.75
CA ASP A 133 6.57 -8.17 2.46
C ASP A 133 7.00 -8.02 3.92
N ALA A 134 6.53 -6.95 4.59
CA ALA A 134 6.73 -6.68 6.01
C ALA A 134 5.83 -7.59 6.90
N ARG A 135 5.90 -8.91 6.68
CA ARG A 135 5.05 -9.96 7.27
C ARG A 135 4.78 -9.76 8.76
N GLY A 136 5.81 -9.53 9.57
CA GLY A 136 5.67 -9.38 11.02
C GLY A 136 4.77 -8.21 11.42
N LEU A 137 5.00 -7.02 10.85
CA LEU A 137 4.22 -5.81 11.12
C LEU A 137 2.79 -5.91 10.56
N ALA A 138 2.62 -6.53 9.39
CA ALA A 138 1.30 -6.83 8.84
C ALA A 138 0.48 -7.72 9.78
N ILE A 139 1.11 -8.72 10.41
CA ILE A 139 0.44 -9.62 11.38
C ILE A 139 0.12 -8.86 12.67
N GLU A 140 1.05 -8.08 13.19
CA GLU A 140 0.87 -7.25 14.39
C GLU A 140 -0.33 -6.30 14.25
N LEU A 141 -0.38 -5.55 13.13
CA LEU A 141 -1.51 -4.69 12.81
C LEU A 141 -2.82 -5.48 12.68
N CYS A 142 -2.82 -6.61 11.98
CA CYS A 142 -4.03 -7.43 11.85
C CYS A 142 -4.52 -8.02 13.19
N GLN A 143 -3.61 -8.33 14.13
CA GLN A 143 -3.96 -8.82 15.46
C GLN A 143 -4.55 -7.72 16.34
N ALA A 144 -4.00 -6.50 16.27
CA ALA A 144 -4.54 -5.32 16.95
C ALA A 144 -5.91 -4.91 16.37
N ALA A 145 -6.04 -4.91 15.04
CA ALA A 145 -7.21 -4.37 14.34
C ALA A 145 -8.44 -5.28 14.30
N TYR A 146 -8.26 -6.61 14.24
CA TYR A 146 -9.36 -7.52 13.89
C TYR A 146 -10.59 -7.40 14.81
N GLU A 147 -10.41 -7.43 16.13
CA GLU A 147 -11.55 -7.39 17.06
C GLU A 147 -12.13 -5.97 17.21
N PRO A 148 -11.34 -4.90 17.40
CA PRO A 148 -11.86 -3.52 17.43
C PRO A 148 -12.64 -3.13 16.16
N VAL A 149 -12.15 -3.50 14.96
CA VAL A 149 -12.88 -3.21 13.70
C VAL A 149 -14.15 -4.05 13.59
N LYS A 150 -14.14 -5.30 14.06
CA LYS A 150 -15.31 -6.18 14.06
C LYS A 150 -16.40 -5.74 15.04
N GLU A 151 -16.03 -5.11 16.14
CA GLU A 151 -16.96 -4.59 17.16
C GLU A 151 -17.36 -3.12 16.91
N SER A 152 -16.60 -2.37 16.12
CA SER A 152 -16.86 -0.95 15.84
C SER A 152 -18.15 -0.72 15.04
N PRO A 153 -19.06 0.17 15.50
CA PRO A 153 -20.22 0.57 14.72
C PRO A 153 -19.87 1.51 13.55
N LYS A 154 -18.69 2.15 13.58
CA LYS A 154 -18.18 2.99 12.47
C LYS A 154 -17.62 2.15 11.32
N ALA A 155 -17.31 0.87 11.55
CA ALA A 155 -16.74 0.00 10.52
C ALA A 155 -17.76 -0.40 9.44
N ILE A 156 -17.36 -0.29 8.17
CA ILE A 156 -18.08 -0.95 7.08
C ILE A 156 -18.07 -2.45 7.35
N ARG A 157 -19.27 -3.05 7.37
CA ARG A 157 -19.43 -4.48 7.65
C ARG A 157 -18.61 -5.34 6.69
N ALA A 158 -17.91 -6.35 7.23
CA ALA A 158 -16.95 -7.21 6.55
C ALA A 158 -15.54 -6.62 6.35
N SER A 159 -15.26 -5.39 6.80
CA SER A 159 -13.87 -4.86 6.85
C SER A 159 -12.96 -5.71 7.74
N GLU A 160 -13.50 -6.36 8.78
CA GLU A 160 -12.74 -7.30 9.63
C GLU A 160 -12.18 -8.49 8.84
N MET A 161 -12.80 -8.85 7.71
CA MET A 161 -12.31 -9.89 6.82
C MET A 161 -10.99 -9.53 6.14
N ALA A 162 -10.64 -8.24 6.02
CA ALA A 162 -9.35 -7.84 5.49
C ALA A 162 -8.22 -8.36 6.38
N PHE A 163 -8.33 -8.15 7.70
CA PHE A 163 -7.36 -8.57 8.71
C PHE A 163 -7.36 -10.08 8.92
N SER A 164 -8.54 -10.71 9.07
CA SER A 164 -8.61 -12.16 9.33
C SER A 164 -8.02 -13.01 8.22
N ASN A 165 -8.14 -12.57 6.96
CA ASN A 165 -7.50 -13.22 5.82
C ASN A 165 -5.97 -13.22 5.93
N ILE A 166 -5.33 -12.15 6.40
CA ILE A 166 -3.87 -12.08 6.58
C ILE A 166 -3.42 -13.05 7.67
N LEU A 167 -4.16 -13.10 8.79
CA LEU A 167 -3.90 -14.03 9.88
C LEU A 167 -4.09 -15.50 9.45
N LEU A 168 -4.99 -15.78 8.50
CA LEU A 168 -5.12 -17.10 7.89
C LEU A 168 -3.94 -17.42 6.95
N TYR A 169 -3.50 -16.50 6.10
CA TYR A 169 -2.37 -16.74 5.20
C TYR A 169 -1.05 -16.93 5.95
N ASP A 170 -0.85 -16.23 7.06
CA ASP A 170 0.25 -16.50 7.99
C ASP A 170 0.21 -17.94 8.54
N GLN A 171 -0.95 -18.37 9.05
CA GLN A 171 -1.13 -19.75 9.55
C GLN A 171 -0.88 -20.79 8.46
N MET A 172 -1.34 -20.54 7.23
CA MET A 172 -1.09 -21.41 6.07
C MET A 172 0.40 -21.48 5.71
N GLN A 173 1.13 -20.36 5.83
CA GLN A 173 2.58 -20.33 5.64
C GLN A 173 3.32 -21.09 6.74
N CYS A 174 2.98 -20.87 8.01
CA CYS A 174 3.56 -21.63 9.14
C CYS A 174 3.34 -23.14 9.00
N ALA A 175 2.12 -23.56 8.62
CA ALA A 175 1.81 -24.96 8.35
C ALA A 175 2.62 -25.51 7.15
N TYR A 176 2.83 -24.70 6.12
CA TYR A 176 3.66 -25.08 4.97
C TYR A 176 5.14 -25.22 5.33
N GLU A 177 5.68 -24.27 6.10
CA GLU A 177 7.04 -24.27 6.61
C GLU A 177 7.30 -25.52 7.48
N GLN A 178 6.36 -25.92 8.35
CA GLN A 178 6.42 -27.19 9.09
C GLN A 178 6.48 -28.41 8.18
N LEU A 179 5.58 -28.50 7.19
CA LEU A 179 5.54 -29.62 6.23
C LEU A 179 6.85 -29.76 5.43
N GLN A 180 7.46 -28.63 5.04
CA GLN A 180 8.75 -28.61 4.32
C GLN A 180 9.93 -29.10 5.17
N HIS A 181 9.88 -28.90 6.49
CA HIS A 181 10.87 -29.45 7.42
C HIS A 181 10.58 -30.92 7.82
N GLY A 182 9.50 -31.52 7.29
CA GLY A 182 9.07 -32.88 7.64
C GLY A 182 8.36 -32.97 8.99
N GLU A 183 7.90 -31.86 9.54
CA GLU A 183 7.17 -31.78 10.81
C GLU A 183 5.67 -32.04 10.62
N THR A 184 4.99 -32.42 11.71
CA THR A 184 3.54 -32.65 11.71
C THR A 184 2.78 -31.39 12.11
N VAL A 185 1.88 -30.93 11.23
CA VAL A 185 0.95 -29.81 11.52
C VAL A 185 -0.20 -30.29 12.41
N ASP A 186 -0.49 -29.54 13.47
CA ASP A 186 -1.71 -29.71 14.28
C ASP A 186 -2.89 -28.99 13.59
N TRP A 187 -3.65 -29.75 12.80
CA TRP A 187 -4.81 -29.25 12.06
C TRP A 187 -6.02 -28.91 12.94
N ASP A 188 -6.11 -29.48 14.15
CA ASP A 188 -7.18 -29.14 15.09
C ASP A 188 -6.89 -27.80 15.78
N ALA A 189 -5.64 -27.54 16.16
CA ALA A 189 -5.19 -26.24 16.65
C ALA A 189 -5.29 -25.14 15.57
N PHE A 190 -4.94 -25.47 14.31
CA PHE A 190 -5.17 -24.58 13.16
C PHE A 190 -6.66 -24.23 13.04
N LEU A 191 -7.55 -25.24 13.08
CA LEU A 191 -8.99 -25.02 12.99
C LEU A 191 -9.48 -24.13 14.14
N GLU A 192 -9.08 -24.41 15.38
CA GLU A 192 -9.47 -23.62 16.54
C GLU A 192 -9.03 -22.16 16.41
N LYS A 193 -7.77 -21.91 16.04
CA LYS A 193 -7.25 -20.55 15.82
C LYS A 193 -7.97 -19.83 14.68
N SER A 194 -8.25 -20.50 13.56
CA SER A 194 -9.00 -19.90 12.46
C SER A 194 -10.45 -19.51 12.83
N VAL A 195 -11.12 -20.30 13.67
CA VAL A 195 -12.49 -20.02 14.13
C VAL A 195 -12.56 -18.75 15.00
N GLN A 196 -11.50 -18.44 15.75
CA GLN A 196 -11.39 -17.17 16.50
C GLN A 196 -11.44 -15.95 15.56
N TYR A 197 -10.90 -16.07 14.35
CA TYR A 197 -10.94 -15.03 13.31
C TYR A 197 -12.15 -15.13 12.37
N GLY A 198 -13.25 -15.74 12.83
CA GLY A 198 -14.53 -15.78 12.10
C GLY A 198 -14.64 -16.83 10.99
N PHE A 199 -13.61 -17.64 10.76
CA PHE A 199 -13.68 -18.70 9.75
C PHE A 199 -14.61 -19.85 10.19
N PRO A 200 -15.28 -20.53 9.23
CA PRO A 200 -16.30 -21.51 9.56
C PRO A 200 -15.70 -22.78 10.20
N LYS A 201 -16.24 -23.22 11.34
CA LYS A 201 -15.87 -24.48 12.01
C LYS A 201 -16.32 -25.73 11.21
N LYS A 202 -15.68 -25.97 10.07
CA LYS A 202 -16.01 -27.03 9.10
C LYS A 202 -14.76 -27.87 8.80
N PRO A 203 -14.68 -29.14 9.27
CA PRO A 203 -13.53 -30.01 9.00
C PRO A 203 -13.20 -30.17 7.51
N LYS A 204 -14.21 -30.13 6.62
CA LYS A 204 -14.01 -30.18 5.16
C LYS A 204 -13.15 -29.02 4.63
N TRP A 205 -13.29 -27.82 5.18
CA TRP A 205 -12.54 -26.64 4.73
C TRP A 205 -11.05 -26.72 5.13
N ILE A 206 -10.75 -27.28 6.31
CA ILE A 206 -9.37 -27.60 6.72
C ILE A 206 -8.78 -28.71 5.86
N ALA A 207 -9.55 -29.77 5.58
CA ALA A 207 -9.10 -30.83 4.68
C ALA A 207 -8.78 -30.29 3.28
N GLU A 208 -9.54 -29.32 2.77
CA GLU A 208 -9.25 -28.62 1.51
C GLU A 208 -7.95 -27.80 1.59
N ILE A 209 -7.70 -27.08 2.69
CA ILE A 209 -6.41 -26.37 2.91
C ILE A 209 -5.24 -27.37 2.98
N GLN A 210 -5.35 -28.42 3.79
CA GLN A 210 -4.34 -29.47 3.92
C GLN A 210 -4.02 -30.13 2.58
N GLN A 211 -5.05 -30.47 1.79
CA GLN A 211 -4.87 -31.04 0.45
C GLN A 211 -4.17 -30.06 -0.48
N ASN A 212 -4.63 -28.81 -0.52
CA ASN A 212 -4.04 -27.75 -1.34
C ASN A 212 -2.60 -27.39 -0.93
N LEU A 213 -2.19 -27.66 0.30
CA LEU A 213 -0.79 -27.52 0.72
C LEU A 213 0.06 -28.74 0.29
N THR A 214 -0.47 -29.96 0.35
CA THR A 214 0.33 -31.20 0.25
C THR A 214 0.32 -31.92 -1.11
N THR A 215 -0.78 -31.84 -1.87
CA THR A 215 -1.13 -32.85 -2.92
C THR A 215 -0.74 -32.49 -4.38
N GLU A 216 0.17 -31.53 -4.60
CA GLU A 216 0.39 -30.85 -5.91
C GLU A 216 -0.91 -30.32 -6.59
N LEU A 217 -0.84 -29.85 -7.84
CA LEU A 217 -2.01 -29.53 -8.69
C LEU A 217 -1.67 -29.67 -10.18
N GLU A 218 -2.39 -30.56 -10.87
CA GLU A 218 -2.23 -30.81 -12.30
C GLU A 218 -3.39 -30.25 -13.12
N ASN A 219 -3.12 -29.69 -14.30
CA ASN A 219 -4.17 -29.37 -15.28
C ASN A 219 -4.69 -30.66 -15.96
N ASN A 220 -5.59 -31.36 -15.27
CA ASN A 220 -6.19 -32.61 -15.72
C ASN A 220 -7.73 -32.50 -15.89
N PRO A 221 -8.41 -33.48 -16.52
CA PRO A 221 -9.84 -33.40 -16.77
C PRO A 221 -10.71 -33.24 -15.51
N ALA A 222 -10.25 -33.68 -14.34
CA ALA A 222 -10.97 -33.49 -13.07
C ALA A 222 -10.86 -32.03 -12.59
N PHE A 223 -9.69 -31.42 -12.69
CA PHE A 223 -9.50 -29.99 -12.44
C PHE A 223 -10.37 -29.13 -13.38
N LEU A 224 -10.36 -29.40 -14.70
CA LEU A 224 -11.18 -28.67 -15.66
C LEU A 224 -12.69 -28.80 -15.38
N ALA A 225 -13.14 -29.98 -14.97
CA ALA A 225 -14.52 -30.19 -14.53
C ALA A 225 -14.85 -29.42 -13.24
N GLN A 226 -13.92 -29.34 -12.29
CA GLN A 226 -14.06 -28.54 -11.07
C GLN A 226 -14.14 -27.04 -11.41
N PHE A 227 -13.21 -26.50 -12.20
CA PHE A 227 -13.19 -25.09 -12.60
C PHE A 227 -14.49 -24.66 -13.29
N LYS A 228 -15.03 -25.51 -14.16
CA LYS A 228 -16.32 -25.27 -14.84
C LYS A 228 -17.53 -25.31 -13.89
N ARG A 229 -17.50 -26.16 -12.85
CA ARG A 229 -18.58 -26.34 -11.88
C ARG A 229 -18.56 -25.25 -10.79
N ASP A 230 -17.37 -24.95 -10.30
CA ASP A 230 -17.08 -24.12 -9.14
C ASP A 230 -15.69 -23.50 -9.32
N ARG A 231 -15.67 -22.38 -10.05
CA ARG A 231 -14.46 -21.61 -10.34
C ARG A 231 -13.79 -21.11 -9.07
N SER A 232 -14.56 -20.76 -8.03
CA SER A 232 -14.03 -20.20 -6.78
C SER A 232 -13.12 -21.20 -6.08
N THR A 233 -13.61 -22.42 -5.84
CA THR A 233 -12.77 -23.48 -5.24
C THR A 233 -11.59 -23.86 -6.14
N ALA A 234 -11.75 -23.86 -7.46
CA ALA A 234 -10.63 -24.13 -8.37
C ALA A 234 -9.54 -23.04 -8.31
N LEU A 235 -9.92 -21.76 -8.32
CA LEU A 235 -8.99 -20.63 -8.15
C LEU A 235 -8.33 -20.64 -6.77
N GLN A 236 -9.02 -21.07 -5.72
CA GLN A 236 -8.43 -21.26 -4.39
C GLN A 236 -7.37 -22.37 -4.39
N SER A 237 -7.58 -23.49 -5.07
CA SER A 237 -6.55 -24.52 -5.23
C SER A 237 -5.34 -24.02 -6.02
N ILE A 238 -5.55 -23.21 -7.06
CA ILE A 238 -4.45 -22.59 -7.83
C ILE A 238 -3.71 -21.56 -6.96
N SER A 239 -4.41 -20.74 -6.18
CA SER A 239 -3.78 -19.66 -5.40
C SER A 239 -2.82 -20.19 -4.34
N VAL A 240 -3.16 -21.26 -3.63
CA VAL A 240 -2.26 -21.89 -2.65
C VAL A 240 -0.97 -22.37 -3.33
N ARG A 241 -1.06 -22.93 -4.54
CA ARG A 241 0.11 -23.36 -5.32
C ARG A 241 0.94 -22.18 -5.83
N PHE A 242 0.30 -21.07 -6.18
CA PHE A 242 0.99 -19.82 -6.50
C PHE A 242 1.74 -19.27 -5.28
N TYR A 243 1.15 -19.31 -4.08
CA TYR A 243 1.81 -18.85 -2.85
C TYR A 243 3.04 -19.70 -2.51
N GLN A 244 2.96 -21.02 -2.72
CA GLN A 244 4.10 -21.93 -2.58
C GLN A 244 5.22 -21.60 -3.58
N TYR A 245 4.89 -21.44 -4.87
CA TYR A 245 5.84 -21.03 -5.90
C TYR A 245 6.55 -19.71 -5.54
N MET A 246 5.79 -18.70 -5.10
CA MET A 246 6.33 -17.41 -4.69
C MET A 246 7.22 -17.51 -3.43
N ALA A 247 6.84 -18.34 -2.45
CA ALA A 247 7.65 -18.56 -1.25
C ALA A 247 8.96 -19.31 -1.56
N GLU A 248 8.90 -20.39 -2.32
CA GLU A 248 10.07 -21.23 -2.63
C GLU A 248 11.02 -20.59 -3.63
N GLN A 249 10.49 -20.07 -4.74
CA GLN A 249 11.31 -19.62 -5.88
C GLN A 249 11.56 -18.11 -5.84
N LYS A 250 10.60 -17.31 -5.36
CA LYS A 250 10.72 -15.85 -5.32
C LYS A 250 11.04 -15.30 -3.93
N GLN A 251 11.01 -16.14 -2.89
CA GLN A 251 11.24 -15.76 -1.48
C GLN A 251 10.31 -14.62 -1.04
N VAL A 252 9.02 -14.76 -1.35
CA VAL A 252 7.94 -13.81 -1.03
C VAL A 252 6.91 -14.53 -0.16
N SER A 253 6.45 -13.91 0.95
CA SER A 253 5.50 -14.57 1.87
C SER A 253 4.15 -14.90 1.22
N PHE A 254 3.39 -15.81 1.83
CA PHE A 254 2.01 -16.09 1.41
C PHE A 254 1.12 -14.86 1.52
N ILE A 255 1.41 -13.94 2.45
CA ILE A 255 0.66 -12.69 2.63
C ILE A 255 0.85 -11.78 1.39
N CYS A 256 2.10 -11.49 1.02
CA CYS A 256 2.41 -10.71 -0.18
C CYS A 256 1.90 -11.41 -1.46
N SER A 257 2.14 -12.71 -1.57
CA SER A 257 1.64 -13.54 -2.69
C SER A 257 0.12 -13.52 -2.82
N SER A 258 -0.60 -13.49 -1.69
CA SER A 258 -2.07 -13.36 -1.68
C SER A 258 -2.55 -11.99 -2.14
N ALA A 259 -1.80 -10.92 -1.86
CA ALA A 259 -2.12 -9.57 -2.33
C ALA A 259 -1.96 -9.49 -3.85
N ILE A 260 -0.83 -9.98 -4.38
CA ILE A 260 -0.57 -10.09 -5.84
C ILE A 260 -1.66 -10.91 -6.53
N TRP A 261 -1.94 -12.11 -6.03
CA TRP A 261 -2.95 -13.00 -6.62
C TRP A 261 -4.35 -12.37 -6.58
N LYS A 262 -4.76 -11.79 -5.45
CA LYS A 262 -6.07 -11.13 -5.32
C LYS A 262 -6.20 -9.93 -6.25
N ALA A 263 -5.14 -9.15 -6.45
CA ALA A 263 -5.15 -8.03 -7.38
C ALA A 263 -5.44 -8.52 -8.81
N VAL A 264 -4.71 -9.54 -9.28
CA VAL A 264 -4.90 -10.13 -10.63
C VAL A 264 -6.27 -10.78 -10.79
N ILE A 265 -6.74 -11.58 -9.81
CA ILE A 265 -8.06 -12.22 -9.90
C ILE A 265 -9.21 -11.20 -9.78
N SER A 266 -9.09 -10.19 -8.93
CA SER A 266 -10.10 -9.10 -8.83
C SER A 266 -10.21 -8.33 -10.15
N PHE A 267 -9.07 -7.98 -10.77
CA PHE A 267 -9.05 -7.44 -12.12
C PHE A 267 -9.81 -8.37 -13.09
N LEU A 268 -9.45 -9.65 -13.18
CA LEU A 268 -10.04 -10.59 -14.16
C LEU A 268 -11.54 -10.82 -13.93
N ASP A 269 -12.01 -10.86 -12.68
CA ASP A 269 -13.42 -11.06 -12.31
C ASP A 269 -14.28 -9.81 -12.54
N ASN A 270 -13.71 -8.60 -12.45
CA ASN A 270 -14.44 -7.33 -12.66
C ASN A 270 -14.69 -6.99 -14.15
N ARG A 271 -14.03 -7.70 -15.09
CA ARG A 271 -14.22 -7.50 -16.54
C ARG A 271 -15.61 -7.95 -16.99
N GLN A 272 -16.13 -7.32 -18.04
CA GLN A 272 -17.43 -7.69 -18.65
C GLN A 272 -17.32 -8.96 -19.54
N THR A 273 -16.82 -10.05 -18.96
CA THR A 273 -16.54 -11.31 -19.68
C THR A 273 -17.78 -12.21 -19.76
N PRO A 274 -18.19 -12.68 -20.96
CA PRO A 274 -19.33 -13.59 -21.10
C PRO A 274 -19.19 -14.87 -20.28
N ARG A 275 -20.25 -15.27 -19.56
CA ARG A 275 -20.26 -16.45 -18.65
C ARG A 275 -19.78 -17.77 -19.25
N LYS A 276 -19.79 -17.92 -20.58
CA LYS A 276 -19.21 -19.07 -21.29
C LYS A 276 -17.67 -19.07 -21.26
N LYS A 277 -17.02 -17.92 -21.48
CA LYS A 277 -15.56 -17.76 -21.38
C LYS A 277 -15.08 -18.08 -19.95
N LEU A 278 -15.79 -17.56 -18.94
CA LEU A 278 -15.55 -17.79 -17.50
C LEU A 278 -15.57 -19.27 -17.03
N SER A 279 -15.87 -20.23 -17.92
CA SER A 279 -15.94 -21.67 -17.60
C SER A 279 -14.75 -22.49 -18.11
N GLN A 280 -13.76 -21.86 -18.74
CA GLN A 280 -12.52 -22.46 -19.23
C GLN A 280 -11.34 -21.63 -18.70
N PRO A 281 -10.31 -22.23 -18.07
CA PRO A 281 -9.16 -21.48 -17.54
C PRO A 281 -8.51 -20.56 -18.58
N GLU A 282 -8.18 -21.11 -19.75
CA GLU A 282 -7.62 -20.39 -20.91
C GLU A 282 -8.36 -19.07 -21.21
N LEU A 283 -9.69 -19.14 -21.36
CA LEU A 283 -10.54 -18.00 -21.71
C LEU A 283 -10.90 -17.10 -20.52
N TYR A 284 -10.62 -17.55 -19.30
CA TYR A 284 -10.77 -16.78 -18.08
C TYR A 284 -9.54 -15.90 -17.82
N PHE A 285 -8.34 -16.43 -18.09
CA PHE A 285 -7.08 -15.69 -17.96
C PHE A 285 -6.77 -14.81 -19.19
N ALA A 286 -7.30 -15.09 -20.38
CA ALA A 286 -7.16 -14.18 -21.52
C ALA A 286 -7.81 -12.80 -21.24
N PHE A 287 -7.08 -11.71 -21.49
CA PHE A 287 -7.53 -10.31 -21.39
C PHE A 287 -6.90 -9.42 -22.46
N GLU A 288 -7.56 -8.30 -22.78
CA GLU A 288 -7.06 -7.29 -23.73
C GLU A 288 -6.40 -6.11 -23.01
N GLN A 289 -5.46 -5.42 -23.65
CA GLN A 289 -4.71 -4.32 -23.03
C GLN A 289 -5.63 -3.21 -22.49
N GLU A 290 -6.69 -2.86 -23.22
CA GLU A 290 -7.65 -1.83 -22.83
C GLU A 290 -8.43 -2.19 -21.56
N GLU A 291 -8.66 -3.49 -21.29
CA GLU A 291 -9.31 -3.92 -20.05
C GLU A 291 -8.40 -3.67 -18.84
N LEU A 292 -7.09 -3.93 -19.00
CA LEU A 292 -6.09 -3.69 -17.95
C LEU A 292 -5.84 -2.19 -17.74
N ASP A 293 -5.73 -1.42 -18.83
CA ASP A 293 -5.57 0.04 -18.80
C ASP A 293 -6.73 0.74 -18.06
N GLN A 294 -7.98 0.34 -18.35
CA GLN A 294 -9.16 0.84 -17.64
C GLN A 294 -9.09 0.54 -16.12
N SER A 295 -8.68 -0.68 -15.75
CA SER A 295 -8.53 -1.07 -14.35
C SER A 295 -7.42 -0.28 -13.64
N LEU A 296 -6.29 -0.04 -14.32
CA LEU A 296 -5.16 0.70 -13.76
C LEU A 296 -5.45 2.20 -13.66
N THR A 297 -6.18 2.78 -14.63
CA THR A 297 -6.65 4.18 -14.56
C THR A 297 -7.47 4.42 -13.29
N GLN A 298 -8.35 3.48 -12.91
CA GLN A 298 -9.13 3.57 -11.68
C GLN A 298 -8.26 3.42 -10.41
N MET A 299 -7.27 2.53 -10.42
CA MET A 299 -6.43 2.25 -9.26
C MET A 299 -5.26 3.23 -9.05
N ILE A 300 -4.76 3.85 -10.11
CA ILE A 300 -3.54 4.67 -10.11
C ILE A 300 -3.81 6.12 -10.51
N GLY A 301 -4.66 6.34 -11.52
CA GLY A 301 -4.87 7.65 -12.15
C GLY A 301 -5.86 8.59 -11.44
N GLY A 302 -6.61 8.09 -10.45
CA GLY A 302 -7.50 8.94 -9.66
C GLY A 302 -6.74 9.79 -8.64
N LEU A 303 -6.99 11.10 -8.61
CA LEU A 303 -6.39 12.07 -7.67
C LEU A 303 -6.54 11.63 -6.20
N LEU A 304 -7.64 10.97 -5.86
CA LEU A 304 -7.98 10.46 -4.53
C LEU A 304 -7.94 8.91 -4.47
N SER A 305 -7.23 8.23 -5.39
CA SER A 305 -7.26 6.77 -5.46
C SER A 305 -6.42 6.12 -4.37
N MET A 306 -7.10 5.65 -3.33
CA MET A 306 -6.53 4.84 -2.24
C MET A 306 -6.05 3.44 -2.66
N ALA A 307 -6.10 3.11 -3.96
CA ALA A 307 -5.76 1.81 -4.50
C ALA A 307 -4.39 1.76 -5.23
N GLN A 308 -3.59 2.84 -5.19
CA GLN A 308 -2.32 2.94 -5.93
C GLN A 308 -1.38 1.75 -5.70
N ALA A 309 -1.14 1.37 -4.44
CA ALA A 309 -0.32 0.21 -4.11
C ALA A 309 -0.88 -1.10 -4.70
N LYS A 310 -2.20 -1.30 -4.69
CA LYS A 310 -2.85 -2.44 -5.35
C LYS A 310 -2.69 -2.39 -6.88
N GLY A 311 -2.72 -1.20 -7.49
CA GLY A 311 -2.53 -1.00 -8.93
C GLY A 311 -1.12 -1.35 -9.40
N PHE A 312 -0.09 -0.88 -8.70
CA PHE A 312 1.29 -1.31 -8.93
C PHE A 312 1.46 -2.81 -8.65
N GLY A 313 0.85 -3.32 -7.57
CA GLY A 313 0.79 -4.74 -7.25
C GLY A 313 0.13 -5.61 -8.32
N LEU A 314 -0.88 -5.09 -9.03
CA LEU A 314 -1.52 -5.72 -10.19
C LEU A 314 -0.55 -5.76 -11.39
N LEU A 315 -0.09 -4.60 -11.87
CA LEU A 315 0.67 -4.52 -13.12
C LEU A 315 2.03 -5.22 -13.02
N TRP A 316 2.74 -5.10 -11.90
CA TRP A 316 3.98 -5.85 -11.67
C TRP A 316 3.75 -7.29 -11.20
N GLY A 317 2.56 -7.61 -10.70
CA GLY A 317 2.16 -8.96 -10.27
C GLY A 317 1.75 -9.90 -11.39
N ILE A 318 1.21 -9.38 -12.50
CA ILE A 318 0.79 -10.16 -13.68
C ILE A 318 1.91 -11.11 -14.18
N PRO A 319 3.16 -10.66 -14.42
CA PRO A 319 4.25 -11.55 -14.84
C PRO A 319 4.43 -12.79 -13.97
N TYR A 320 4.43 -12.63 -12.64
CA TYR A 320 4.56 -13.74 -11.69
C TYR A 320 3.41 -14.74 -11.79
N VAL A 321 2.17 -14.25 -11.88
CA VAL A 321 0.99 -15.10 -11.98
C VAL A 321 0.99 -15.85 -13.31
N TYR A 322 1.37 -15.21 -14.41
CA TYR A 322 1.32 -15.80 -15.75
C TYR A 322 2.50 -16.74 -16.03
N ASP A 323 3.69 -16.45 -15.52
CA ASP A 323 4.82 -17.40 -15.51
C ASP A 323 4.43 -18.70 -14.80
N PHE A 324 3.81 -18.59 -13.61
CA PHE A 324 3.31 -19.73 -12.85
C PHE A 324 2.18 -20.49 -13.59
N LEU A 325 1.18 -19.78 -14.14
CA LEU A 325 0.07 -20.41 -14.88
C LEU A 325 0.56 -21.13 -16.14
N LEU A 326 1.54 -20.57 -16.86
CA LEU A 326 2.16 -21.20 -18.04
C LEU A 326 2.97 -22.43 -17.62
N ALA A 327 3.80 -22.33 -16.58
CA ALA A 327 4.60 -23.45 -16.07
C ALA A 327 3.75 -24.64 -15.61
N LYS A 328 2.55 -24.37 -15.05
CA LYS A 328 1.55 -25.39 -14.68
C LYS A 328 0.56 -25.73 -15.82
N GLN A 329 0.78 -25.21 -17.02
CA GLN A 329 0.00 -25.47 -18.24
C GLN A 329 -1.50 -25.11 -18.12
N PHE A 330 -1.87 -24.14 -17.28
CA PHE A 330 -3.25 -23.64 -17.15
C PHE A 330 -3.64 -22.65 -18.25
N ILE A 331 -2.65 -22.08 -18.93
CA ILE A 331 -2.78 -21.19 -20.09
C ILE A 331 -1.80 -21.62 -21.20
N SER A 332 -2.10 -21.24 -22.43
CA SER A 332 -1.25 -21.36 -23.60
C SER A 332 -0.13 -20.31 -23.64
N ASN A 333 0.85 -20.51 -24.52
CA ASN A 333 1.85 -19.49 -24.83
C ASN A 333 1.22 -18.23 -25.44
N GLU A 334 0.14 -18.39 -26.20
CA GLU A 334 -0.59 -17.31 -26.86
C GLU A 334 -1.23 -16.36 -25.83
N VAL A 335 -1.96 -16.90 -24.85
CA VAL A 335 -2.55 -16.09 -23.74
C VAL A 335 -1.46 -15.48 -22.85
N TYR A 336 -0.38 -16.22 -22.60
CA TYR A 336 0.77 -15.72 -21.87
C TYR A 336 1.41 -14.51 -22.55
N GLN A 337 1.74 -14.59 -23.85
CA GLN A 337 2.40 -13.48 -24.55
C GLN A 337 1.48 -12.26 -24.68
N GLN A 338 0.18 -12.44 -24.92
CA GLN A 338 -0.80 -11.34 -24.92
C GLN A 338 -0.79 -10.57 -23.58
N ALA A 339 -0.71 -11.29 -22.44
CA ALA A 339 -0.61 -10.68 -21.12
C ALA A 339 0.73 -9.96 -20.90
N MET A 340 1.85 -10.54 -21.36
CA MET A 340 3.19 -9.92 -21.24
C MET A 340 3.32 -8.66 -22.09
N ASP A 341 2.87 -8.70 -23.34
CA ASP A 341 2.88 -7.54 -24.25
C ASP A 341 2.04 -6.39 -23.67
N SER A 342 0.81 -6.69 -23.22
CA SER A 342 -0.09 -5.71 -22.59
C SER A 342 0.51 -5.09 -21.33
N THR A 343 1.13 -5.92 -20.47
CA THR A 343 1.81 -5.47 -19.24
C THR A 343 3.00 -4.59 -19.56
N ASN A 344 3.85 -4.99 -20.50
CA ASN A 344 5.07 -4.25 -20.85
C ASN A 344 4.74 -2.87 -21.47
N ALA A 345 3.69 -2.78 -22.29
CA ALA A 345 3.22 -1.52 -22.85
C ALA A 345 2.76 -0.53 -21.76
N LEU A 346 1.96 -0.99 -20.80
CA LEU A 346 1.43 -0.14 -19.72
C LEU A 346 2.50 0.19 -18.66
N LYS A 347 3.44 -0.72 -18.40
CA LYS A 347 4.62 -0.42 -17.56
C LYS A 347 5.45 0.71 -18.14
N ALA A 348 5.74 0.69 -19.45
CA ALA A 348 6.49 1.75 -20.11
C ALA A 348 5.80 3.12 -19.95
N MET A 349 4.47 3.17 -20.10
CA MET A 349 3.69 4.39 -19.89
C MET A 349 3.79 4.93 -18.45
N ILE A 350 3.63 4.06 -17.44
CA ILE A 350 3.74 4.47 -16.02
C ILE A 350 5.18 4.90 -15.68
N LEU A 351 6.18 4.16 -16.14
CA LEU A 351 7.60 4.49 -15.94
C LEU A 351 8.00 5.86 -16.52
N GLU A 352 7.38 6.28 -17.62
CA GLU A 352 7.64 7.58 -18.26
C GLU A 352 6.89 8.74 -17.59
N ASN A 353 5.66 8.51 -17.10
CA ASN A 353 4.74 9.59 -16.71
C ASN A 353 4.47 9.70 -15.20
N TYR A 354 4.80 8.69 -14.39
CA TYR A 354 4.50 8.69 -12.95
C TYR A 354 5.69 9.20 -12.11
N PRO A 355 5.56 10.33 -11.39
CA PRO A 355 6.73 11.01 -10.80
C PRO A 355 7.23 10.40 -9.48
N LYS A 356 6.39 9.68 -8.72
CA LYS A 356 6.69 9.19 -7.37
C LYS A 356 6.81 7.66 -7.32
N LEU A 357 7.63 7.07 -8.22
CA LEU A 357 7.80 5.61 -8.35
C LEU A 357 8.38 4.96 -7.09
N TRP A 358 9.23 5.65 -6.34
CA TRP A 358 9.94 5.11 -5.17
C TRP A 358 9.00 4.51 -4.10
N ARG A 359 7.78 5.06 -3.95
CA ARG A 359 6.75 4.57 -3.02
C ARG A 359 6.35 3.11 -3.33
N PHE A 360 6.52 2.68 -4.58
CA PHE A 360 6.11 1.37 -5.11
C PHE A 360 7.30 0.45 -5.40
N ASP A 361 8.52 0.78 -4.94
CA ASP A 361 9.75 -0.03 -5.06
C ASP A 361 9.63 -1.45 -4.47
N PHE A 362 8.56 -1.73 -3.70
CA PHE A 362 8.21 -3.10 -3.31
C PHE A 362 8.18 -4.10 -4.47
N VAL A 363 7.85 -3.67 -5.70
CA VAL A 363 7.83 -4.54 -6.88
C VAL A 363 9.24 -5.07 -7.24
N HIS A 364 10.29 -4.38 -6.79
CA HIS A 364 11.71 -4.74 -6.94
C HIS A 364 12.30 -5.46 -5.73
N ARG A 365 11.54 -5.57 -4.63
CA ARG A 365 11.91 -6.38 -3.46
C ARG A 365 11.63 -7.86 -3.66
N TRP A 366 10.70 -8.20 -4.52
CA TRP A 366 10.45 -9.56 -4.99
C TRP A 366 11.64 -10.01 -5.88
N GLN A 367 11.98 -11.30 -5.89
CA GLN A 367 12.94 -11.80 -6.90
C GLN A 367 12.30 -11.71 -8.30
N PRO A 368 13.03 -11.39 -9.38
CA PRO A 368 12.45 -11.14 -10.69
C PRO A 368 11.55 -12.29 -11.19
N PRO A 369 10.47 -11.99 -11.95
CA PRO A 369 9.66 -13.00 -12.61
C PRO A 369 10.48 -13.71 -13.69
N ASP A 370 10.11 -14.96 -14.04
CA ASP A 370 10.91 -15.80 -14.96
C ASP A 370 10.96 -15.22 -16.38
N SER A 371 9.94 -14.43 -16.73
CA SER A 371 9.80 -13.60 -17.94
C SER A 371 10.82 -12.45 -18.07
N VAL A 372 11.44 -11.97 -16.98
CA VAL A 372 12.24 -10.74 -16.97
C VAL A 372 13.69 -11.01 -16.55
N SER A 373 14.65 -10.55 -17.37
CA SER A 373 16.06 -10.68 -17.05
C SER A 373 16.47 -9.87 -15.82
N VAL A 374 17.43 -10.38 -15.05
CA VAL A 374 17.96 -9.72 -13.84
C VAL A 374 18.50 -8.31 -14.18
N GLU A 375 19.10 -8.15 -15.36
CA GLU A 375 19.63 -6.87 -15.83
C GLU A 375 18.53 -5.84 -16.11
N ALA A 376 17.42 -6.25 -16.72
CA ALA A 376 16.27 -5.37 -16.97
C ALA A 376 15.55 -5.02 -15.67
N PHE A 377 15.33 -6.00 -14.79
CA PHE A 377 14.74 -5.80 -13.47
C PHE A 377 15.57 -4.82 -12.62
N GLY A 378 16.90 -4.99 -12.60
CA GLY A 378 17.81 -4.08 -11.91
C GLY A 378 17.91 -2.68 -12.55
N ALA A 379 17.59 -2.54 -13.84
CA ALA A 379 17.49 -1.23 -14.49
C ALA A 379 16.18 -0.51 -14.12
N GLU A 380 15.06 -1.24 -14.09
CA GLU A 380 13.75 -0.72 -13.64
C GLU A 380 13.82 -0.28 -12.17
N ALA A 381 14.43 -1.08 -11.29
CA ALA A 381 14.65 -0.73 -9.87
C ALA A 381 15.46 0.56 -9.69
N ARG A 382 16.48 0.81 -10.55
CA ARG A 382 17.22 2.07 -10.53
C ARG A 382 16.36 3.26 -10.95
N GLN A 383 15.43 3.08 -11.89
CA GLN A 383 14.50 4.13 -12.29
C GLN A 383 13.49 4.45 -11.18
N PHE A 384 13.00 3.43 -10.46
CA PHE A 384 12.16 3.62 -9.27
C PHE A 384 12.90 4.41 -8.19
N ALA A 385 14.13 4.00 -7.83
CA ALA A 385 14.94 4.71 -6.85
C ALA A 385 15.30 6.15 -7.28
N ALA A 386 15.63 6.37 -8.57
CA ALA A 386 15.97 7.68 -9.10
C ALA A 386 14.80 8.68 -9.06
N SER A 387 13.55 8.24 -8.92
CA SER A 387 12.40 9.15 -8.74
C SER A 387 12.42 9.93 -7.41
N LEU A 388 13.27 9.53 -6.47
CA LEU A 388 13.53 10.27 -5.22
C LEU A 388 14.64 11.34 -5.38
N GLU A 389 15.54 11.19 -6.36
CA GLU A 389 16.70 12.10 -6.54
C GLU A 389 16.38 13.55 -6.97
N PRO A 390 15.31 13.88 -7.74
CA PRO A 390 15.01 15.27 -8.08
C PRO A 390 14.40 16.00 -6.88
N VAL A 391 15.26 16.39 -5.94
CA VAL A 391 14.93 17.23 -4.79
C VAL A 391 14.87 18.69 -5.25
N THR A 392 13.66 19.25 -5.26
CA THR A 392 13.45 20.67 -5.57
C THR A 392 13.62 21.48 -4.28
N PRO A 393 14.51 22.49 -4.22
CA PRO A 393 14.58 23.39 -3.07
C PRO A 393 13.25 24.12 -2.89
N LEU A 394 12.77 24.19 -1.64
CA LEU A 394 11.59 25.00 -1.31
C LEU A 394 11.78 26.44 -1.78
N SER A 395 10.71 27.03 -2.35
CA SER A 395 10.73 28.42 -2.81
C SER A 395 11.15 29.35 -1.67
N GLU A 396 12.09 30.25 -1.97
CA GLU A 396 12.46 31.40 -1.12
C GLU A 396 11.80 32.71 -1.61
N GLU A 397 10.98 32.66 -2.68
CA GLU A 397 10.23 33.81 -3.18
C GLU A 397 8.95 34.01 -2.34
N PRO A 398 8.73 35.20 -1.73
CA PRO A 398 7.51 35.53 -0.98
C PRO A 398 6.24 35.49 -1.84
N GLY A 399 5.09 35.22 -1.23
CA GLY A 399 3.80 35.11 -1.92
C GLY A 399 3.69 33.93 -2.91
N LYS A 400 4.65 33.00 -2.86
CA LYS A 400 4.55 31.66 -3.48
C LYS A 400 4.35 30.56 -2.44
N GLY A 401 3.89 30.93 -1.24
CA GLY A 401 3.51 30.00 -0.20
C GLY A 401 2.36 29.08 -0.65
N VAL A 402 2.24 27.95 0.02
CA VAL A 402 1.10 27.05 -0.09
C VAL A 402 0.02 27.59 0.85
N THR A 403 -1.06 28.12 0.30
CA THR A 403 -2.21 28.69 1.04
C THR A 403 -3.49 27.96 0.69
N HIS A 404 -4.50 28.01 1.57
CA HIS A 404 -5.77 27.30 1.39
C HIS A 404 -6.38 27.55 0.00
N GLN A 405 -6.42 28.81 -0.46
CA GLN A 405 -6.89 29.16 -1.80
C GLN A 405 -6.08 28.48 -2.91
N THR A 406 -4.74 28.45 -2.83
CA THR A 406 -3.91 27.81 -3.86
C THR A 406 -4.10 26.29 -3.92
N PHE A 407 -4.37 25.65 -2.77
CA PHE A 407 -4.69 24.23 -2.70
C PHE A 407 -6.05 23.94 -3.35
N ILE A 408 -7.08 24.70 -3.00
CA ILE A 408 -8.42 24.60 -3.61
C ILE A 408 -8.36 24.85 -5.12
N ASP A 409 -7.65 25.88 -5.58
CA ASP A 409 -7.50 26.18 -7.01
C ASP A 409 -6.77 25.07 -7.78
N ASN A 410 -5.79 24.41 -7.15
CA ASN A 410 -5.08 23.27 -7.72
C ASN A 410 -5.96 22.01 -7.75
N LEU A 411 -6.72 21.75 -6.67
CA LEU A 411 -7.70 20.66 -6.57
C LEU A 411 -8.74 20.77 -7.70
N LYS A 412 -9.32 21.95 -7.89
CA LYS A 412 -10.31 22.25 -8.94
C LYS A 412 -9.77 22.02 -10.35
N GLN A 413 -8.50 22.34 -10.62
CA GLN A 413 -7.88 22.13 -11.93
C GLN A 413 -7.76 20.66 -12.34
N HIS A 414 -7.81 19.72 -11.38
CA HIS A 414 -7.63 18.29 -11.60
C HIS A 414 -8.92 17.46 -11.41
N MET A 415 -10.05 18.11 -11.08
CA MET A 415 -11.36 17.47 -10.97
C MET A 415 -12.05 17.32 -12.34
N PRO A 416 -12.72 16.18 -12.61
CA PRO A 416 -13.69 16.09 -13.70
C PRO A 416 -14.82 17.14 -13.53
N PRO A 417 -15.39 17.70 -14.61
CA PRO A 417 -16.43 18.73 -14.52
C PRO A 417 -17.63 18.34 -13.65
N GLU A 418 -18.02 17.07 -13.70
CA GLU A 418 -19.16 16.52 -12.93
C GLU A 418 -18.87 16.41 -11.42
N VAL A 419 -17.59 16.26 -11.05
CA VAL A 419 -17.14 16.27 -9.64
C VAL A 419 -16.95 17.71 -9.17
N LEU A 420 -16.41 18.57 -10.03
CA LEU A 420 -16.24 19.99 -9.74
C LEU A 420 -17.58 20.68 -9.46
N GLU A 421 -18.62 20.41 -10.25
CA GLU A 421 -19.97 20.95 -10.00
C GLU A 421 -20.54 20.52 -8.65
N ALA A 422 -20.32 19.26 -8.23
CA ALA A 422 -20.76 18.77 -6.92
C ALA A 422 -19.92 19.35 -5.77
N PHE A 423 -18.61 19.51 -5.96
CA PHE A 423 -17.71 20.13 -4.99
C PHE A 423 -18.02 21.62 -4.79
N GLU A 424 -18.31 22.36 -5.87
CA GLU A 424 -18.72 23.77 -5.78
C GLU A 424 -20.11 23.97 -5.18
N GLN A 425 -20.98 22.94 -5.22
CA GLN A 425 -22.24 22.95 -4.46
C GLN A 425 -22.01 22.72 -2.97
N LEU A 426 -21.20 21.72 -2.58
CA LEU A 426 -20.83 21.45 -1.19
C LEU A 426 -20.20 22.66 -0.49
N VAL A 427 -19.16 23.24 -1.09
CA VAL A 427 -18.46 24.43 -0.57
C VAL A 427 -19.38 25.68 -0.50
N ALA A 428 -20.46 25.70 -1.28
CA ALA A 428 -21.47 26.76 -1.21
C ALA A 428 -22.58 26.51 -0.16
N GLU A 429 -22.75 25.25 0.28
CA GLU A 429 -23.71 24.86 1.31
C GLU A 429 -23.10 24.94 2.72
N GLU A 430 -21.83 24.56 2.91
CA GLU A 430 -21.07 24.73 4.17
C GLU A 430 -20.93 26.22 4.59
N GLY A 431 -21.04 27.16 3.64
CA GLY A 431 -21.08 28.60 3.93
C GLY A 431 -22.42 29.12 4.51
N ALA A 432 -23.37 28.25 4.86
CA ALA A 432 -24.73 28.62 5.27
C ALA A 432 -25.24 27.86 6.51
N ASP A 433 -24.89 28.39 7.69
CA ASP A 433 -25.40 28.06 9.03
C ASP A 433 -25.20 26.59 9.49
N GLU A 434 -24.07 26.33 10.17
CA GLU A 434 -23.88 25.13 11.00
C GLU A 434 -24.38 25.39 12.45
N GLU A 435 -25.44 24.71 12.85
CA GLU A 435 -25.76 24.48 14.28
C GLU A 435 -25.18 23.10 14.66
N GLU A 436 -24.07 23.08 15.39
CA GLU A 436 -23.42 21.84 15.85
C GLU A 436 -24.23 21.11 16.94
N GLU A 437 -24.44 19.80 16.78
CA GLU A 437 -24.86 18.91 17.87
C GLU A 437 -23.66 18.12 18.42
N GLU A 438 -23.19 18.48 19.63
CA GLU A 438 -22.11 17.76 20.32
C GLU A 438 -22.51 16.29 20.65
N GLU A 439 -21.78 15.28 20.13
CA GLU A 439 -21.90 13.89 20.60
C GLU A 439 -20.84 13.56 21.68
N GLU A 440 -21.30 13.17 22.87
CA GLU A 440 -20.46 12.89 24.05
C GLU A 440 -19.69 11.55 23.92
N TYR A 441 -18.36 11.61 23.77
CA TYR A 441 -17.50 10.44 23.54
C TYR A 441 -17.10 9.70 24.83
N ILE A 442 -17.28 8.37 24.88
CA ILE A 442 -16.92 7.52 26.04
C ILE A 442 -15.80 6.53 25.66
N GLN A 443 -14.64 6.63 26.31
CA GLN A 443 -13.51 5.71 26.10
C GLN A 443 -13.68 4.35 26.81
N PRO A 444 -13.41 3.21 26.13
CA PRO A 444 -13.33 1.89 26.75
C PRO A 444 -11.90 1.52 27.20
N ILE A 445 -11.77 0.92 28.39
CA ILE A 445 -10.49 0.45 28.94
C ILE A 445 -10.13 -0.93 28.36
N VAL A 446 -9.12 -0.99 27.50
CA VAL A 446 -8.58 -2.24 26.93
C VAL A 446 -7.43 -2.79 27.80
N ARG A 447 -7.37 -4.12 27.97
CA ARG A 447 -6.26 -4.81 28.65
C ARG A 447 -5.40 -5.56 27.63
N PHE A 448 -4.14 -5.18 27.54
CA PHE A 448 -3.14 -5.84 26.69
C PHE A 448 -2.87 -7.29 27.09
N ARG A 449 -2.57 -8.13 26.08
CA ARG A 449 -1.88 -9.41 26.24
C ARG A 449 -0.44 -9.26 25.75
N GLU A 450 0.46 -10.03 26.35
CA GLU A 450 1.89 -10.01 26.02
C GLU A 450 2.18 -10.61 24.62
N PRO A 451 3.22 -10.12 23.90
CA PRO A 451 3.59 -10.64 22.59
C PRO A 451 4.09 -12.09 22.62
N ILE A 452 3.98 -12.78 21.48
CA ILE A 452 4.54 -14.12 21.29
C ILE A 452 6.00 -14.00 20.82
N GLU A 453 6.96 -14.30 21.70
CA GLU A 453 8.38 -14.41 21.35
C GLU A 453 8.67 -15.76 20.68
N ASP A 454 8.88 -15.80 19.35
CA ASP A 454 9.95 -16.60 18.66
C ASP A 454 10.02 -16.41 17.12
N TYR A 455 9.77 -15.21 16.57
CA TYR A 455 9.90 -14.99 15.12
C TYR A 455 11.35 -14.72 14.71
N LYS A 456 11.97 -15.65 13.97
CA LYS A 456 13.25 -15.42 13.28
C LYS A 456 12.99 -14.73 11.95
N ALA A 457 13.21 -13.41 11.92
CA ALA A 457 13.10 -12.62 10.70
C ALA A 457 14.00 -13.16 9.57
N PRO A 458 13.55 -13.10 8.30
CA PRO A 458 14.40 -13.43 7.15
C PRO A 458 15.64 -12.53 7.13
N LYS A 459 16.69 -13.00 6.45
CA LYS A 459 17.96 -12.26 6.34
C LYS A 459 17.69 -10.87 5.76
N LYS A 460 18.05 -9.81 6.51
CA LYS A 460 17.97 -8.42 6.06
C LYS A 460 18.54 -8.29 4.65
N ARG A 461 17.68 -7.98 3.67
CA ARG A 461 18.13 -7.56 2.34
C ARG A 461 18.64 -6.12 2.47
N LYS A 462 19.45 -5.66 1.53
CA LYS A 462 19.81 -4.24 1.49
C LYS A 462 18.76 -3.52 0.66
N SER A 463 18.27 -2.36 1.13
CA SER A 463 17.43 -1.46 0.32
C SER A 463 18.05 -1.24 -1.07
N PRO A 464 17.26 -1.13 -2.15
CA PRO A 464 17.78 -0.88 -3.49
C PRO A 464 18.70 0.33 -3.62
N LEU A 465 18.57 1.37 -2.79
CA LEU A 465 19.56 2.46 -2.71
C LEU A 465 20.95 1.97 -2.28
N ARG A 466 21.01 1.10 -1.26
CA ARG A 466 22.27 0.49 -0.79
C ARG A 466 22.83 -0.52 -1.79
N LEU A 467 21.97 -1.21 -2.56
CA LEU A 467 22.42 -2.07 -3.65
C LEU A 467 22.94 -1.27 -4.85
N ALA A 468 22.27 -0.17 -5.22
CA ALA A 468 22.70 0.73 -6.29
C ALA A 468 24.04 1.41 -5.95
N ALA A 469 24.21 1.88 -4.71
CA ALA A 469 25.47 2.44 -4.21
C ALA A 469 26.63 1.42 -4.11
N GLU A 470 26.34 0.12 -4.15
CA GLU A 470 27.33 -0.97 -4.15
C GLU A 470 27.67 -1.49 -5.55
N LEU A 471 26.95 -1.07 -6.59
CA LEU A 471 27.30 -1.38 -7.97
C LEU A 471 28.42 -0.44 -8.47
N PRO A 472 29.49 -0.97 -9.08
CA PRO A 472 30.59 -0.14 -9.56
C PRO A 472 30.14 0.71 -10.76
N ASP A 473 30.49 2.00 -10.75
CA ASP A 473 30.30 2.92 -11.89
C ASP A 473 30.82 2.30 -13.21
N GLU A 474 29.90 1.86 -14.07
CA GLU A 474 30.23 1.45 -15.43
C GLU A 474 30.62 2.68 -16.25
N LYS A 475 31.91 3.05 -16.17
CA LYS A 475 32.48 4.11 -16.99
C LYS A 475 32.22 3.80 -18.47
N PRO A 476 31.52 4.69 -19.21
CA PRO A 476 31.08 4.40 -20.56
C PRO A 476 32.27 4.01 -21.45
N PRO A 477 32.12 2.98 -22.32
CA PRO A 477 33.24 2.40 -23.03
C PRO A 477 33.96 3.44 -23.88
N LYS A 478 35.23 3.70 -23.55
CA LYS A 478 36.07 4.68 -24.24
C LYS A 478 36.07 4.43 -25.75
N GLN A 479 35.35 5.28 -26.49
CA GLN A 479 35.29 5.22 -27.94
C GLN A 479 36.72 5.30 -28.51
N ARG A 480 37.21 4.18 -29.05
CA ARG A 480 38.50 4.13 -29.75
C ARG A 480 38.38 4.94 -31.04
N LYS A 481 38.83 6.20 -31.00
CA LYS A 481 39.03 7.03 -32.19
C LYS A 481 39.94 6.30 -33.18
N LYS A 482 39.35 5.70 -34.23
CA LYS A 482 40.10 5.20 -35.38
C LYS A 482 40.73 6.42 -36.08
N LYS A 483 42.06 6.54 -36.04
CA LYS A 483 42.77 7.44 -36.95
C LYS A 483 42.60 6.92 -38.38
N ARG A 484 42.25 7.81 -39.29
CA ARG A 484 42.54 7.68 -40.73
C ARG A 484 43.92 8.26 -41.00
#